data_AF-E9SDB6-F1
#
_entry.id   AF-E9SDB6-F1
#
_cell.length_a   1.000
_cell.length_b   1.000
_cell.length_c   1.000
_cell.angle_alpha   90.00
_cell.angle_beta   90.00
_cell.angle_gamma   90.00
#
_symmetry.space_group_name_H-M   'P 1'
#
loop_
_entity.id
_entity.type
_entity.pdbx_description
1 polymer ?
#
loop_
_entity_poly.entity_id
_entity_poly.type
_entity_poly.pdbx_seq_one_letter_code
_entity_poly.pdbx_strand_id
1 'polypeptide(L)'
;MKNKKKLLGTVLAAALLLFGCGEEQSDLVEQEQVPISQEVNTPSEGFYYEWAGEKITPELAAEKGCIMMGDNGTGAAEWCDFLIDLAADATGEITICTDESVMQITESASGGTAVVQVKKKYSGRVISYGRIISPVEVCCVRNEESDTLDYYLSDVLINSMPAAGNDDLTDVPADFQCFRVSSDAAVTFPYQKHFSSFGDFESYYDLYHDSLGLDEVRQSMSGYNDDGGFNTHIVFLYGDMSASDQSYTFLRAVKENGTLTFYLKQQDHNSSGSVSKWQLLCSVPGEYLSDVAPDKVKWVVYDDRESRG
;
A
#
# COMPACT_ATOMS: atom_id res chain seq x y z
N MET A 1 -18.96 -3.85 -35.40
CA MET A 1 -19.65 -2.54 -35.46
C MET A 1 -20.49 -2.34 -34.21
N LYS A 2 -20.06 -1.47 -33.30
CA LYS A 2 -20.92 -0.61 -32.47
C LYS A 2 -20.03 0.45 -31.84
N ASN A 3 -20.11 1.65 -32.40
CA ASN A 3 -19.55 2.88 -31.83
C ASN A 3 -20.27 3.19 -30.53
N LYS A 4 -19.54 3.56 -29.47
CA LYS A 4 -19.97 4.64 -28.57
C LYS A 4 -18.77 5.49 -28.17
N LYS A 5 -18.87 6.77 -28.56
CA LYS A 5 -18.03 7.87 -28.10
C LYS A 5 -18.58 8.40 -26.77
N LYS A 6 -17.69 9.03 -25.99
CA LYS A 6 -17.83 10.32 -25.27
C LYS A 6 -17.71 10.29 -23.72
N LEU A 7 -16.72 11.11 -23.30
CA LEU A 7 -16.72 12.16 -22.27
C LEU A 7 -16.75 11.81 -20.77
N LEU A 8 -15.66 12.23 -20.10
CA LEU A 8 -15.56 13.20 -18.99
C LEU A 8 -16.55 13.08 -17.82
N GLY A 9 -16.00 13.02 -16.60
CA GLY A 9 -16.73 13.40 -15.39
C GLY A 9 -15.94 13.20 -14.11
N THR A 10 -15.33 14.27 -13.60
CA THR A 10 -14.84 14.42 -12.23
C THR A 10 -15.94 14.11 -11.21
N VAL A 11 -15.67 13.36 -10.14
CA VAL A 11 -16.57 13.27 -8.98
C VAL A 11 -15.75 13.27 -7.68
N LEU A 12 -15.80 14.41 -6.99
CA LEU A 12 -15.62 14.53 -5.54
C LEU A 12 -16.86 13.96 -4.86
N ALA A 13 -16.72 13.18 -3.78
CA ALA A 13 -17.71 13.17 -2.70
C ALA A 13 -17.13 12.67 -1.37
N ALA A 14 -17.22 13.53 -0.37
CA ALA A 14 -17.06 13.22 1.05
C ALA A 14 -18.37 12.65 1.63
N ALA A 15 -18.29 11.84 2.69
CA ALA A 15 -19.36 11.71 3.69
C ALA A 15 -18.85 11.16 5.03
N LEU A 16 -18.86 12.03 6.05
CA LEU A 16 -18.87 11.73 7.48
C LEU A 16 -20.21 11.12 7.90
N LEU A 17 -20.21 10.13 8.82
CA LEU A 17 -21.28 9.97 9.81
C LEU A 17 -20.76 9.50 11.18
N LEU A 18 -21.28 10.16 12.21
CA LEU A 18 -20.95 10.09 13.64
C LEU A 18 -21.83 9.06 14.40
N PHE A 19 -21.23 8.47 15.43
CA PHE A 19 -21.74 7.99 16.73
C PHE A 19 -23.19 7.53 16.95
N GLY A 20 -23.30 6.38 17.61
CA GLY A 20 -24.38 6.02 18.54
C GLY A 20 -23.87 5.08 19.64
N CYS A 21 -23.82 5.57 20.89
CA CYS A 21 -23.41 4.83 22.09
C CYS A 21 -24.47 3.83 22.58
N GLY A 22 -24.01 2.77 23.27
CA GLY A 22 -24.79 1.92 24.16
C GLY A 22 -23.88 1.05 25.04
N GLU A 23 -23.84 1.36 26.34
CA GLU A 23 -23.34 0.58 27.50
C GLU A 23 -24.00 -0.83 27.56
N GLU A 24 -23.53 -1.90 28.22
CA GLU A 24 -22.44 -2.28 29.13
C GLU A 24 -22.54 -3.83 29.22
N GLN A 25 -21.43 -4.58 29.26
CA GLN A 25 -21.26 -5.72 30.19
C GLN A 25 -19.84 -6.29 30.10
N SER A 26 -19.13 -6.21 31.22
CA SER A 26 -17.85 -6.88 31.46
C SER A 26 -18.08 -8.38 31.65
N ASP A 27 -17.44 -9.20 30.82
CA ASP A 27 -17.11 -10.57 31.21
C ASP A 27 -15.61 -10.79 31.01
N LEU A 28 -14.97 -11.16 32.12
CA LEU A 28 -13.59 -11.61 32.19
C LEU A 28 -13.45 -12.87 31.32
N VAL A 29 -12.80 -12.75 30.17
CA VAL A 29 -12.36 -13.90 29.39
C VAL A 29 -10.86 -14.09 29.62
N GLU A 30 -10.53 -15.28 30.12
CA GLU A 30 -9.18 -15.77 30.36
C GLU A 30 -8.29 -15.54 29.14
N GLN A 31 -7.02 -15.21 29.40
CA GLN A 31 -5.97 -15.11 28.37
C GLN A 31 -5.82 -16.46 27.65
N GLU A 32 -6.52 -16.61 26.52
CA GLU A 32 -6.21 -17.66 25.55
C GLU A 32 -4.88 -17.31 24.87
N GLN A 33 -3.94 -18.26 24.97
CA GLN A 33 -2.65 -18.21 24.31
C GLN A 33 -2.84 -18.02 22.80
N VAL A 34 -2.00 -17.15 22.23
CA VAL A 34 -1.87 -16.92 20.78
C VAL A 34 -1.76 -18.26 20.04
N PRO A 35 -2.70 -18.62 19.15
CA PRO A 35 -2.54 -19.82 18.35
C PRO A 35 -1.51 -19.55 17.24
N ILE A 36 -0.47 -20.37 17.27
CA ILE A 36 0.54 -20.54 16.22
C ILE A 36 -0.17 -20.89 14.90
N SER A 37 0.37 -20.38 13.79
CA SER A 37 -0.01 -20.67 12.39
C SER A 37 -0.62 -22.07 12.23
N GLN A 38 -1.91 -22.14 11.93
CA GLN A 38 -2.60 -23.43 11.79
C GLN A 38 -2.22 -24.10 10.46
N GLU A 39 -1.56 -25.27 10.52
CA GLU A 39 -1.56 -26.26 9.44
C GLU A 39 -3.01 -26.79 9.32
N VAL A 40 -3.78 -26.23 8.38
CA VAL A 40 -5.12 -26.70 8.06
C VAL A 40 -5.02 -27.83 7.03
N ASN A 41 -5.31 -29.06 7.47
CA ASN A 41 -5.55 -30.21 6.58
C ASN A 41 -7.04 -30.25 6.21
N THR A 42 -7.42 -29.58 5.13
CA THR A 42 -8.79 -29.67 4.54
C THR A 42 -8.72 -30.33 3.16
N PRO A 43 -9.59 -31.29 2.82
CA PRO A 43 -9.64 -31.88 1.50
C PRO A 43 -10.18 -30.86 0.48
N SER A 44 -9.43 -30.59 -0.59
CA SER A 44 -9.74 -29.55 -1.57
C SER A 44 -10.27 -30.13 -2.88
N GLU A 45 -11.58 -30.23 -3.03
CA GLU A 45 -12.19 -30.07 -4.35
C GLU A 45 -12.51 -28.58 -4.50
N GLY A 46 -11.69 -27.88 -5.30
CA GLY A 46 -12.01 -26.53 -5.80
C GLY A 46 -11.21 -25.36 -5.22
N PHE A 47 -9.87 -25.46 -5.13
CA PHE A 47 -9.01 -24.28 -4.89
C PHE A 47 -7.55 -24.54 -5.34
N TYR A 48 -7.05 -24.39 -6.58
CA TYR A 48 -7.54 -24.16 -7.96
C TYR A 48 -6.25 -23.74 -8.71
N TYR A 49 -5.45 -24.55 -9.40
CA TYR A 49 -5.73 -25.80 -10.08
C TYR A 49 -4.40 -26.58 -10.31
N GLU A 50 -4.00 -27.25 -9.23
CA GLU A 50 -2.96 -28.27 -9.03
C GLU A 50 -1.56 -27.83 -8.53
N TRP A 51 -1.26 -28.36 -7.35
CA TRP A 51 -0.11 -28.09 -6.50
C TRP A 51 0.18 -29.37 -5.69
N ALA A 52 1.01 -30.25 -6.26
CA ALA A 52 1.27 -31.60 -5.71
C ALA A 52 2.57 -32.22 -6.27
N GLY A 53 3.67 -31.47 -6.31
CA GLY A 53 4.99 -31.97 -6.71
C GLY A 53 5.32 -31.84 -8.21
N GLU A 54 4.41 -31.30 -9.01
CA GLU A 54 4.65 -30.97 -10.43
C GLU A 54 4.93 -29.47 -10.61
N LYS A 55 5.73 -29.15 -11.63
CA LYS A 55 6.12 -27.78 -11.97
C LYS A 55 4.96 -27.10 -12.71
N ILE A 56 4.56 -25.90 -12.28
CA ILE A 56 3.60 -25.08 -13.02
C ILE A 56 4.30 -24.48 -14.24
N THR A 57 3.86 -24.84 -15.46
CA THR A 57 4.37 -24.25 -16.70
C THR A 57 3.44 -23.14 -17.19
N PRO A 58 3.89 -22.24 -18.07
CA PRO A 58 3.02 -21.25 -18.68
C PRO A 58 1.80 -21.88 -19.39
N GLU A 59 1.98 -23.00 -20.08
CA GLU A 59 0.88 -23.70 -20.76
C GLU A 59 -0.17 -24.22 -19.76
N LEU A 60 0.28 -24.73 -18.61
CA LEU A 60 -0.61 -25.19 -17.55
C LEU A 60 -1.35 -24.01 -16.91
N ALA A 61 -0.66 -22.89 -16.64
CA ALA A 61 -1.30 -21.68 -16.13
C ALA A 61 -2.39 -21.20 -17.09
N ALA A 62 -2.08 -21.12 -18.39
CA ALA A 62 -3.03 -20.74 -19.44
C ALA A 62 -4.27 -21.66 -19.47
N GLU A 63 -4.07 -22.98 -19.42
CA GLU A 63 -5.16 -23.97 -19.43
C GLU A 63 -6.13 -23.76 -18.27
N LYS A 64 -5.63 -23.30 -17.11
CA LYS A 64 -6.40 -23.08 -15.90
C LYS A 64 -6.91 -21.64 -15.73
N GLY A 65 -6.68 -20.75 -16.70
CA GLY A 65 -7.09 -19.35 -16.64
C GLY A 65 -6.27 -18.51 -15.66
N CYS A 66 -5.02 -18.91 -15.39
CA CYS A 66 -4.08 -18.19 -14.55
C CYS A 66 -3.00 -17.51 -15.40
N ILE A 67 -2.39 -16.46 -14.86
CA ILE A 67 -1.23 -15.81 -15.49
C ILE A 67 0.06 -16.38 -14.89
N MET A 68 1.12 -16.53 -15.69
CA MET A 68 2.44 -16.93 -15.21
C MET A 68 3.31 -15.68 -15.02
N MET A 69 3.83 -15.48 -13.80
CA MET A 69 4.66 -14.32 -13.49
C MET A 69 5.91 -14.27 -14.37
N GLY A 70 6.18 -13.11 -14.98
CA GLY A 70 7.34 -12.91 -15.84
C GLY A 70 7.23 -13.49 -17.26
N ASP A 71 6.09 -14.07 -17.64
CA ASP A 71 5.84 -14.53 -19.02
C ASP A 71 4.97 -13.55 -19.81
N ASN A 72 5.48 -13.09 -20.96
CA ASN A 72 4.81 -12.10 -21.82
C ASN A 72 3.75 -12.73 -22.72
N GLY A 73 3.78 -14.05 -22.88
CA GLY A 73 2.89 -14.76 -23.79
C GLY A 73 1.57 -15.15 -23.14
N THR A 74 1.60 -15.51 -21.86
CA THR A 74 0.47 -16.12 -21.16
C THR A 74 -0.17 -15.13 -20.20
N GLY A 75 -1.44 -14.81 -20.39
CA GLY A 75 -2.19 -14.04 -19.39
C GLY A 75 -2.08 -12.52 -19.50
N ALA A 76 -1.42 -11.99 -20.54
CA ALA A 76 -1.21 -10.54 -20.68
C ALA A 76 -2.54 -9.76 -20.85
N ALA A 77 -3.54 -10.37 -21.49
CA ALA A 77 -4.86 -9.76 -21.64
C ALA A 77 -5.60 -9.74 -20.30
N GLU A 78 -5.57 -10.85 -19.58
CA GLU A 78 -6.15 -11.03 -18.25
C GLU A 78 -5.52 -10.06 -17.23
N TRP A 79 -4.20 -9.85 -17.32
CA TRP A 79 -3.50 -8.84 -16.54
C TRP A 79 -3.99 -7.42 -16.86
N CYS A 80 -4.13 -7.07 -18.15
CA CYS A 80 -4.63 -5.76 -18.56
C CYS A 80 -6.08 -5.55 -18.11
N ASP A 81 -6.94 -6.56 -18.27
CA ASP A 81 -8.34 -6.51 -17.88
C ASP A 81 -8.48 -6.32 -16.36
N PHE A 82 -7.67 -7.03 -15.56
CA PHE A 82 -7.60 -6.83 -14.11
C PHE A 82 -7.23 -5.39 -13.74
N LEU A 83 -6.20 -4.81 -14.35
CA LEU A 83 -5.81 -3.41 -14.09
C LEU A 83 -6.90 -2.41 -14.52
N ILE A 84 -7.62 -2.69 -15.61
CA ILE A 84 -8.74 -1.87 -16.08
C ILE A 84 -9.90 -1.93 -15.09
N ASP A 85 -10.24 -3.12 -14.59
CA ASP A 85 -11.31 -3.31 -13.61
C ASP A 85 -10.99 -2.60 -12.30
N LEU A 86 -9.73 -2.68 -11.82
CA LEU A 86 -9.25 -1.93 -10.66
C LEU A 86 -9.40 -0.42 -10.86
N ALA A 87 -8.99 0.10 -12.02
CA ALA A 87 -9.10 1.54 -12.32
C ALA A 87 -10.56 2.01 -12.47
N ALA A 88 -11.51 1.09 -12.65
CA ALA A 88 -12.94 1.37 -12.81
C ALA A 88 -13.75 1.16 -11.52
N ASP A 89 -13.09 0.89 -10.38
CA ASP A 89 -13.72 0.49 -9.12
C ASP A 89 -14.71 -0.69 -9.31
N ALA A 90 -14.36 -1.61 -10.22
CA ALA A 90 -15.14 -2.80 -10.52
C ALA A 90 -14.53 -4.03 -9.83
N THR A 91 -15.34 -5.07 -9.64
CA THR A 91 -14.87 -6.34 -9.07
C THR A 91 -13.82 -6.97 -9.97
N GLY A 92 -12.55 -6.89 -9.56
CA GLY A 92 -11.43 -7.55 -10.20
C GLY A 92 -11.05 -8.85 -9.50
N GLU A 93 -10.72 -9.88 -10.28
CA GLU A 93 -10.13 -11.12 -9.79
C GLU A 93 -8.97 -11.53 -10.71
N ILE A 94 -7.84 -11.92 -10.11
CA ILE A 94 -6.72 -12.47 -10.87
C ILE A 94 -6.04 -13.58 -10.09
N THR A 95 -5.59 -14.60 -10.82
CA THR A 95 -4.74 -15.68 -10.27
C THR A 95 -3.40 -15.67 -10.97
N ILE A 96 -2.34 -15.61 -10.16
CA ILE A 96 -0.95 -15.46 -10.58
C ILE A 96 -0.15 -16.66 -10.08
N CYS A 97 0.57 -17.30 -11.00
CA CYS A 97 1.33 -18.51 -10.75
C CYS A 97 2.84 -18.25 -10.92
N THR A 98 3.62 -18.98 -10.14
CA THR A 98 5.06 -19.19 -10.34
C THR A 98 5.37 -20.68 -10.22
N ASP A 99 6.62 -21.08 -10.48
CA ASP A 99 7.09 -22.45 -10.25
C ASP A 99 6.88 -22.93 -8.79
N GLU A 100 6.81 -21.99 -7.83
CA GLU A 100 6.84 -22.27 -6.39
C GLU A 100 5.71 -21.56 -5.60
N SER A 101 4.74 -20.94 -6.27
CA SER A 101 3.59 -20.33 -5.60
C SER A 101 2.38 -20.12 -6.51
N VAL A 102 1.20 -20.10 -5.91
CA VAL A 102 -0.05 -19.61 -6.52
C VAL A 102 -0.61 -18.50 -5.64
N MET A 103 -0.96 -17.37 -6.23
CA MET A 103 -1.54 -16.21 -5.58
C MET A 103 -2.88 -15.88 -6.24
N GLN A 104 -3.94 -15.77 -5.44
CA GLN A 104 -5.22 -15.26 -5.89
C GLN A 104 -5.47 -13.90 -5.24
N ILE A 105 -5.92 -12.94 -6.04
CA ILE A 105 -6.31 -11.62 -5.60
C ILE A 105 -7.77 -11.44 -5.99
N THR A 106 -8.62 -11.20 -5.00
CA THR A 106 -10.05 -10.97 -5.21
C THR A 106 -10.45 -9.67 -4.53
N GLU A 107 -11.08 -8.79 -5.28
CA GLU A 107 -11.54 -7.50 -4.78
C GLU A 107 -12.94 -7.61 -4.15
N SER A 108 -13.20 -6.79 -3.13
CA SER A 108 -14.50 -6.67 -2.48
C SER A 108 -15.55 -6.12 -3.45
N ALA A 109 -16.85 -6.34 -3.23
CA ALA A 109 -17.86 -5.70 -4.08
C ALA A 109 -17.88 -4.14 -3.99
N SER A 110 -17.08 -3.56 -3.09
CA SER A 110 -17.03 -2.12 -2.80
C SER A 110 -15.82 -1.38 -3.41
N GLY A 111 -14.90 -2.02 -4.13
CA GLY A 111 -13.70 -1.37 -4.67
C GLY A 111 -12.57 -1.13 -3.65
N GLY A 112 -12.90 -1.07 -2.36
CA GLY A 112 -12.00 -0.55 -1.33
C GLY A 112 -11.10 -1.57 -0.65
N THR A 113 -11.24 -2.87 -0.90
CA THR A 113 -10.48 -3.90 -0.18
C THR A 113 -10.22 -5.12 -1.05
N ALA A 114 -8.98 -5.62 -1.04
CA ALA A 114 -8.58 -6.84 -1.73
C ALA A 114 -8.25 -7.95 -0.73
N VAL A 115 -8.67 -9.17 -1.04
CA VAL A 115 -8.24 -10.40 -0.37
C VAL A 115 -7.15 -11.03 -1.22
N VAL A 116 -5.95 -11.10 -0.67
CA VAL A 116 -4.80 -11.76 -1.30
C VAL A 116 -4.58 -13.09 -0.58
N GLN A 117 -4.70 -14.19 -1.31
CA GLN A 117 -4.42 -15.53 -0.79
C GLN A 117 -3.21 -16.12 -1.51
N VAL A 118 -2.22 -16.57 -0.76
CA VAL A 118 -0.97 -17.12 -1.30
C VAL A 118 -0.76 -18.53 -0.78
N LYS A 119 -0.48 -19.46 -1.70
CA LYS A 119 0.03 -20.80 -1.42
C LYS A 119 1.47 -20.89 -1.94
N LYS A 120 2.42 -21.29 -1.12
CA LYS A 120 3.85 -21.33 -1.46
C LYS A 120 4.52 -22.63 -1.04
N LYS A 121 5.49 -23.11 -1.84
CA LYS A 121 6.36 -24.24 -1.46
C LYS A 121 7.45 -23.75 -0.55
N TYR A 122 7.60 -24.42 0.58
CA TYR A 122 8.69 -24.15 1.49
C TYR A 122 9.22 -25.45 2.07
N SER A 123 10.46 -25.79 1.76
CA SER A 123 11.16 -26.96 2.33
C SER A 123 10.37 -28.27 2.22
N GLY A 124 9.71 -28.51 1.07
CA GLY A 124 8.91 -29.71 0.82
C GLY A 124 7.51 -29.72 1.45
N ARG A 125 7.10 -28.61 2.08
CA ARG A 125 5.74 -28.39 2.59
C ARG A 125 5.04 -27.29 1.80
N VAL A 126 3.72 -27.24 1.98
CA VAL A 126 2.85 -26.19 1.43
C VAL A 126 2.44 -25.29 2.58
N ILE A 127 2.76 -24.00 2.46
CA ILE A 127 2.31 -22.98 3.42
C ILE A 127 1.29 -22.11 2.71
N SER A 128 0.19 -21.82 3.40
CA SER A 128 -0.84 -20.90 2.92
C SER A 128 -0.96 -19.74 3.88
N TYR A 129 -1.11 -18.53 3.35
CA TYR A 129 -1.43 -17.35 4.13
C TYR A 129 -2.35 -16.43 3.32
N GLY A 130 -3.15 -15.63 4.01
CA GLY A 130 -4.06 -14.68 3.40
C GLY A 130 -3.94 -13.31 4.05
N ARG A 131 -4.17 -12.26 3.28
CA ARG A 131 -4.14 -10.86 3.72
C ARG A 131 -5.34 -10.13 3.15
N ILE A 132 -5.87 -9.22 3.95
CA ILE A 132 -6.89 -8.26 3.52
C ILE A 132 -6.19 -6.91 3.46
N ILE A 133 -6.17 -6.29 2.28
CA ILE A 133 -5.42 -5.07 1.98
C ILE A 133 -6.40 -3.97 1.56
N SER A 134 -6.27 -2.79 2.18
CA SER A 134 -7.04 -1.59 1.86
C SER A 134 -6.13 -0.35 1.91
N PRO A 135 -6.21 0.62 0.99
CA PRO A 135 -7.03 0.59 -0.23
C PRO A 135 -6.47 -0.39 -1.26
N VAL A 136 -7.24 -0.65 -2.32
CA VAL A 136 -6.77 -1.43 -3.47
C VAL A 136 -6.08 -0.48 -4.44
N GLU A 137 -4.79 -0.30 -4.24
CA GLU A 137 -3.94 0.50 -5.12
C GLU A 137 -2.76 -0.35 -5.57
N VAL A 138 -2.56 -0.50 -6.88
CA VAL A 138 -1.41 -1.22 -7.42
C VAL A 138 -0.29 -0.23 -7.71
N CYS A 139 0.81 -0.40 -7.01
CA CYS A 139 2.04 0.34 -7.26
C CYS A 139 2.85 -0.34 -8.37
N CYS A 140 3.19 0.40 -9.43
CA CYS A 140 4.10 -0.07 -10.46
C CYS A 140 5.48 0.58 -10.29
N VAL A 141 6.54 -0.22 -10.34
CA VAL A 141 7.93 0.25 -10.19
C VAL A 141 8.80 -0.35 -11.29
N ARG A 142 9.67 0.45 -11.90
CA ARG A 142 10.69 -0.06 -12.80
C ARG A 142 11.84 -0.66 -12.01
N ASN A 143 12.12 -1.94 -12.26
CA ASN A 143 13.30 -2.63 -11.81
C ASN A 143 14.39 -2.51 -12.88
N GLU A 144 15.39 -1.67 -12.64
CA GLU A 144 16.47 -1.42 -13.59
C GLU A 144 17.40 -2.62 -13.78
N GLU A 145 17.52 -3.51 -12.78
CA GLU A 145 18.41 -4.66 -12.85
C GLU A 145 17.86 -5.76 -13.77
N SER A 146 16.55 -6.02 -13.70
CA SER A 146 15.86 -7.03 -14.52
C SER A 146 15.21 -6.46 -15.79
N ASP A 147 15.20 -5.14 -15.97
CA ASP A 147 14.45 -4.43 -17.01
C ASP A 147 12.96 -4.83 -17.03
N THR A 148 12.36 -4.90 -15.85
CA THR A 148 10.95 -5.22 -15.64
C THR A 148 10.19 -4.07 -14.98
N LEU A 149 8.88 -4.05 -15.20
CA LEU A 149 7.90 -3.34 -14.40
C LEU A 149 7.34 -4.33 -13.38
N ASP A 150 7.63 -4.06 -12.11
CA ASP A 150 7.17 -4.85 -10.98
C ASP A 150 5.92 -4.18 -10.38
N TYR A 151 4.86 -4.94 -10.25
CA TYR A 151 3.56 -4.51 -9.76
C TYR A 151 3.34 -5.05 -8.36
N TYR A 152 3.00 -4.15 -7.44
CA TYR A 152 2.84 -4.45 -6.04
C TYR A 152 1.48 -4.02 -5.53
N LEU A 153 0.89 -4.82 -4.66
CA LEU A 153 -0.23 -4.44 -3.82
C LEU A 153 0.26 -4.45 -2.38
N SER A 154 0.32 -3.28 -1.73
CA SER A 154 1.10 -3.12 -0.48
C SER A 154 2.57 -3.52 -0.70
N ASP A 155 3.11 -4.41 0.12
CA ASP A 155 4.45 -5.00 0.01
C ASP A 155 4.46 -6.32 -0.80
N VAL A 156 3.32 -6.78 -1.31
CA VAL A 156 3.21 -8.04 -2.07
C VAL A 156 3.53 -7.78 -3.54
N LEU A 157 4.59 -8.40 -4.06
CA LEU A 157 4.83 -8.46 -5.50
C LEU A 157 3.76 -9.34 -6.14
N ILE A 158 2.87 -8.74 -6.91
CA ILE A 158 1.77 -9.45 -7.56
C ILE A 158 2.18 -9.88 -8.97
N ASN A 159 2.87 -9.06 -9.76
CA ASN A 159 3.34 -9.47 -11.09
C ASN A 159 4.62 -8.72 -11.49
N SER A 160 5.36 -9.27 -12.46
CA SER A 160 6.50 -8.62 -13.11
C SER A 160 6.38 -8.81 -14.61
N MET A 161 6.45 -7.73 -15.37
CA MET A 161 6.38 -7.72 -16.84
C MET A 161 7.61 -7.01 -17.41
N PRO A 162 8.17 -7.41 -18.54
CA PRO A 162 9.25 -6.67 -19.19
C PRO A 162 8.87 -5.23 -19.49
N ALA A 163 9.78 -4.31 -19.22
CA ALA A 163 9.56 -2.89 -19.46
C ALA A 163 9.44 -2.58 -20.95
N ALA A 164 8.60 -1.62 -21.32
CA ALA A 164 8.31 -1.29 -22.71
C ALA A 164 8.56 0.20 -22.99
N GLY A 165 9.84 0.58 -23.15
CA GLY A 165 10.22 1.91 -23.64
C GLY A 165 10.32 3.01 -22.56
N ASN A 166 9.75 4.18 -22.86
CA ASN A 166 9.81 5.40 -22.02
C ASN A 166 8.79 5.36 -20.87
N ASP A 167 8.82 4.29 -20.08
CA ASP A 167 8.02 4.21 -18.86
C ASP A 167 8.65 5.15 -17.82
N ASP A 168 8.04 6.33 -17.61
CA ASP A 168 8.46 7.35 -16.64
C ASP A 168 8.02 6.95 -15.22
N LEU A 169 8.45 5.76 -14.80
CA LEU A 169 8.19 5.13 -13.52
C LEU A 169 9.50 4.99 -12.78
N THR A 170 9.77 5.91 -11.86
CA THR A 170 11.05 5.98 -11.14
C THR A 170 10.81 5.69 -9.66
N ASP A 171 11.53 4.72 -9.10
CA ASP A 171 11.65 4.57 -7.66
C ASP A 171 12.55 5.70 -7.13
N VAL A 172 12.06 6.42 -6.13
CA VAL A 172 12.70 7.64 -5.63
C VAL A 172 13.28 7.34 -4.25
N PRO A 173 14.59 7.60 -4.03
CA PRO A 173 15.16 7.48 -2.70
C PRO A 173 14.46 8.46 -1.75
N ALA A 174 14.01 7.96 -0.61
CA ALA A 174 13.38 8.77 0.42
C ALA A 174 13.77 8.29 1.81
N ASP A 175 14.09 9.24 2.69
CA ASP A 175 14.27 8.98 4.11
C ASP A 175 12.93 9.13 4.83
N PHE A 176 12.54 8.10 5.57
CA PHE A 176 11.26 8.07 6.27
C PHE A 176 11.41 8.14 7.79
N GLN A 177 10.55 8.94 8.43
CA GLN A 177 10.42 8.99 9.88
C GLN A 177 8.94 9.12 10.27
N CYS A 178 8.57 8.58 11.43
CA CYS A 178 7.23 8.75 11.96
C CYS A 178 7.27 9.14 13.44
N PHE A 179 6.37 10.05 13.82
CA PHE A 179 6.27 10.61 15.17
C PHE A 179 4.85 10.47 15.66
N ARG A 180 4.70 10.01 16.90
CA ARG A 180 3.40 9.86 17.52
C ARG A 180 2.97 11.19 18.12
N VAL A 181 1.70 11.54 17.93
CA VAL A 181 1.09 12.77 18.45
C VAL A 181 0.06 12.41 19.51
N SER A 182 -0.13 13.32 20.48
CA SER A 182 -1.23 13.22 21.44
C SER A 182 -2.59 13.08 20.75
N SER A 183 -3.45 12.21 21.29
CA SER A 183 -4.83 12.03 20.84
C SER A 183 -5.66 13.32 20.89
N ASP A 184 -5.26 14.29 21.70
CA ASP A 184 -5.98 15.54 21.93
C ASP A 184 -5.67 16.65 20.91
N ALA A 185 -4.78 16.39 19.95
CA ALA A 185 -4.46 17.36 18.89
C ALA A 185 -5.72 17.77 18.10
N ALA A 186 -6.01 19.07 18.03
CA ALA A 186 -7.29 19.61 17.58
C ALA A 186 -7.52 19.61 16.05
N VAL A 187 -6.75 18.83 15.30
CA VAL A 187 -6.67 18.93 13.83
C VAL A 187 -7.47 17.85 13.12
N THR A 188 -7.97 18.22 11.94
CA THR A 188 -8.61 17.31 10.99
C THR A 188 -7.54 16.56 10.20
N PHE A 189 -7.56 15.24 10.32
CA PHE A 189 -6.71 14.33 9.55
C PHE A 189 -7.52 13.71 8.39
N PRO A 190 -6.88 13.32 7.27
CA PRO A 190 -5.46 13.53 6.97
C PRO A 190 -5.16 14.95 6.48
N TYR A 191 -3.89 15.36 6.56
CA TYR A 191 -3.41 16.60 5.94
C TYR A 191 -1.99 16.40 5.39
N GLN A 192 -1.57 17.27 4.46
CA GLN A 192 -0.21 17.23 3.91
C GLN A 192 0.41 18.61 3.74
N LYS A 193 1.73 18.68 3.94
CA LYS A 193 2.55 19.88 3.75
C LYS A 193 3.92 19.49 3.18
N HIS A 194 4.61 20.42 2.53
CA HIS A 194 5.99 20.24 2.12
C HIS A 194 6.81 21.49 2.47
N PHE A 195 8.12 21.29 2.62
CA PHE A 195 9.08 22.31 3.02
C PHE A 195 10.32 22.20 2.15
N SER A 196 10.63 23.27 1.43
CA SER A 196 11.84 23.38 0.60
C SER A 196 13.02 24.00 1.35
N SER A 197 12.78 24.51 2.56
CA SER A 197 13.80 25.03 3.46
C SER A 197 13.38 24.86 4.91
N PHE A 198 14.37 24.83 5.82
CA PHE A 198 14.09 24.80 7.25
C PHE A 198 13.35 26.07 7.73
N GLY A 199 13.60 27.23 7.10
CA GLY A 199 12.88 28.47 7.42
C GLY A 199 11.38 28.40 7.10
N ASP A 200 10.99 27.71 6.02
CA ASP A 200 9.58 27.45 5.70
C ASP A 200 8.93 26.57 6.76
N PHE A 201 9.67 25.56 7.24
CA PHE A 201 9.21 24.70 8.32
C PHE A 201 9.10 25.46 9.65
N GLU A 202 10.10 26.26 10.06
CA GLU A 202 10.03 27.05 11.30
C GLU A 202 8.83 27.99 11.29
N SER A 203 8.55 28.63 10.15
CA SER A 203 7.36 29.49 10.00
C SER A 203 6.04 28.72 10.16
N TYR A 204 6.01 27.46 9.71
CA TYR A 204 4.87 26.57 9.90
C TYR A 204 4.76 26.08 11.35
N TYR A 205 5.89 25.73 11.96
CA TYR A 205 5.99 25.32 13.35
C TYR A 205 5.43 26.41 14.28
N ASP A 206 5.89 27.66 14.14
CA ASP A 206 5.45 28.80 14.97
C ASP A 206 3.93 29.00 14.97
N LEU A 207 3.25 28.62 13.88
CA LEU A 207 1.81 28.77 13.74
C LEU A 207 1.02 27.57 14.29
N TYR A 208 1.59 26.37 14.23
CA TYR A 208 0.80 25.14 14.39
C TYR A 208 1.35 24.13 15.41
N HIS A 209 2.53 24.36 16.01
CA HIS A 209 3.21 23.35 16.84
C HIS A 209 2.34 22.79 17.97
N ASP A 210 1.62 23.63 18.72
CA ASP A 210 0.74 23.20 19.80
C ASP A 210 -0.43 22.35 19.29
N SER A 211 -1.00 22.74 18.16
CA SER A 211 -2.19 22.08 17.60
C SER A 211 -1.87 20.75 16.92
N LEU A 212 -0.68 20.63 16.33
CA LEU A 212 -0.24 19.48 15.54
C LEU A 212 0.75 18.57 16.28
N GLY A 213 1.24 18.99 17.46
CA GLY A 213 2.27 18.28 18.21
C GLY A 213 3.57 18.12 17.41
N LEU A 214 4.16 19.24 16.99
CA LEU A 214 5.34 19.24 16.11
C LEU A 214 6.68 19.29 16.83
N ASP A 215 6.72 19.23 18.17
CA ASP A 215 7.96 19.44 18.93
C ASP A 215 9.04 18.40 18.59
N GLU A 216 8.67 17.11 18.53
CA GLU A 216 9.60 16.04 18.12
C GLU A 216 9.99 16.16 16.64
N VAL A 217 9.02 16.51 15.78
CA VAL A 217 9.25 16.77 14.36
C VAL A 217 10.27 17.90 14.18
N ARG A 218 10.14 18.97 14.97
CA ARG A 218 11.06 20.11 14.94
C ARG A 218 12.45 19.73 15.38
N GLN A 219 12.58 18.95 16.46
CA GLN A 219 13.88 18.47 16.91
C GLN A 219 14.57 17.66 15.79
N SER A 220 13.83 16.77 15.12
CA SER A 220 14.36 16.01 13.99
C SER A 220 14.73 16.91 12.80
N MET A 221 13.83 17.80 12.38
CA MET A 221 14.08 18.70 11.25
C MET A 221 15.24 19.67 11.50
N SER A 222 15.46 20.10 12.73
CA SER A 222 16.62 20.91 13.11
C SER A 222 17.91 20.12 12.93
N GLY A 223 17.97 18.87 13.43
CA GLY A 223 19.13 18.01 13.23
C GLY A 223 19.39 17.73 11.75
N TYR A 224 18.32 17.44 10.99
CA TYR A 224 18.39 17.24 9.55
C TYR A 224 18.92 18.48 8.80
N ASN A 225 18.51 19.68 9.23
CA ASN A 225 19.03 20.93 8.71
C ASN A 225 20.51 21.14 9.02
N ASP A 226 20.93 20.86 10.27
CA ASP A 226 22.33 21.02 10.70
C ASP A 226 23.27 20.08 9.92
N ASP A 227 22.78 18.89 9.54
CA ASP A 227 23.46 17.94 8.67
C ASP A 227 23.42 18.35 7.17
N GLY A 228 22.76 19.47 6.86
CA GLY A 228 22.66 20.03 5.51
C GLY A 228 21.58 19.39 4.62
N GLY A 229 20.64 18.63 5.19
CA GLY A 229 19.61 17.92 4.44
C GLY A 229 18.74 18.83 3.56
N PHE A 230 18.31 19.98 4.08
CA PHE A 230 17.54 20.97 3.32
C PHE A 230 18.31 21.66 2.17
N ASN A 231 19.63 21.45 2.06
CA ASN A 231 20.39 21.96 0.90
C ASN A 231 20.09 21.17 -0.37
N THR A 232 19.69 19.92 -0.24
CA THR A 232 19.54 18.98 -1.36
C THR A 232 18.20 18.27 -1.37
N HIS A 233 17.41 18.33 -0.30
CA HIS A 233 16.14 17.61 -0.17
C HIS A 233 14.95 18.53 0.07
N ILE A 234 13.78 18.06 -0.35
CA ILE A 234 12.48 18.58 0.03
C ILE A 234 11.86 17.62 1.03
N VAL A 235 11.30 18.16 2.12
CA VAL A 235 10.67 17.37 3.17
C VAL A 235 9.16 17.45 3.03
N PHE A 236 8.50 16.30 3.02
CA PHE A 236 7.05 16.16 2.99
C PHE A 236 6.55 15.67 4.35
N LEU A 237 5.50 16.33 4.85
CA LEU A 237 4.81 16.00 6.09
C LEU A 237 3.40 15.55 5.75
N TYR A 238 3.02 14.39 6.28
CA TYR A 238 1.66 13.87 6.22
C TYR A 238 1.16 13.56 7.62
N GLY A 239 0.02 14.14 7.97
CA GLY A 239 -0.69 13.78 9.18
C GLY A 239 -1.63 12.63 8.89
N ASP A 240 -1.58 11.56 9.70
CA ASP A 240 -2.52 10.43 9.62
C ASP A 240 -3.16 10.05 10.97
N MET A 241 -4.30 9.35 10.92
CA MET A 241 -4.94 8.71 12.06
C MET A 241 -4.99 7.21 11.85
N SER A 242 -4.45 6.48 12.82
CA SER A 242 -4.48 5.03 12.84
C SER A 242 -5.31 4.54 14.03
N ALA A 243 -6.01 3.42 13.84
CA ALA A 243 -6.73 2.72 14.89
C ALA A 243 -5.81 1.86 15.81
N SER A 244 -4.49 2.02 15.68
CA SER A 244 -3.49 1.30 16.47
C SER A 244 -2.38 2.22 16.97
N ASP A 245 -1.73 1.78 18.04
CA ASP A 245 -0.54 2.41 18.61
C ASP A 245 0.76 2.02 17.87
N GLN A 246 0.63 1.23 16.81
CA GLN A 246 1.74 0.70 16.02
C GLN A 246 2.17 1.72 14.96
N SER A 247 3.46 1.69 14.62
CA SER A 247 4.06 2.65 13.67
C SER A 247 3.77 2.27 12.22
N TYR A 248 4.32 3.07 11.30
CA TYR A 248 4.22 2.83 9.86
C TYR A 248 5.53 2.26 9.34
N THR A 249 5.41 1.44 8.31
CA THR A 249 6.55 0.96 7.52
C THR A 249 6.52 1.67 6.18
N PHE A 250 7.61 2.36 5.85
CA PHE A 250 7.79 2.91 4.52
C PHE A 250 8.01 1.78 3.52
N LEU A 251 7.25 1.79 2.43
CA LEU A 251 7.39 0.78 1.38
C LEU A 251 8.23 1.32 0.23
N ARG A 252 7.95 2.55 -0.23
CA ARG A 252 8.59 3.18 -1.40
C ARG A 252 8.02 4.58 -1.68
N ALA A 253 8.73 5.35 -2.49
CA ALA A 253 8.25 6.56 -3.11
C ALA A 253 8.39 6.42 -4.62
N VAL A 254 7.30 6.57 -5.37
CA VAL A 254 7.32 6.37 -6.83
C VAL A 254 6.94 7.67 -7.52
N LYS A 255 7.76 8.09 -8.47
CA LYS A 255 7.41 9.14 -9.41
C LYS A 255 6.84 8.52 -10.67
N GLU A 256 5.62 8.91 -11.01
CA GLU A 256 4.91 8.51 -12.22
C GLU A 256 4.22 9.72 -12.85
N ASN A 257 4.50 10.00 -14.13
CA ASN A 257 3.79 11.03 -14.90
C ASN A 257 3.71 12.40 -14.18
N GLY A 258 4.81 12.84 -13.56
CA GLY A 258 4.89 14.08 -12.79
C GLY A 258 4.15 14.08 -11.44
N THR A 259 3.73 12.91 -10.96
CA THR A 259 3.12 12.72 -9.63
C THR A 259 4.05 11.89 -8.75
N LEU A 260 4.29 12.36 -7.52
CA LEU A 260 5.02 11.61 -6.50
C LEU A 260 4.02 10.92 -5.58
N THR A 261 4.11 9.60 -5.45
CA THR A 261 3.27 8.82 -4.54
C THR A 261 4.13 8.13 -3.47
N PHE A 262 3.87 8.43 -2.20
CA PHE A 262 4.45 7.71 -1.08
C PHE A 262 3.56 6.53 -0.70
N TYR A 263 4.14 5.34 -0.64
CA TYR A 263 3.44 4.12 -0.23
C TYR A 263 3.94 3.70 1.14
N LEU A 264 3.01 3.55 2.08
CA LEU A 264 3.28 3.13 3.45
C LEU A 264 2.33 2.00 3.83
N LYS A 265 2.75 1.22 4.82
CA LYS A 265 1.94 0.18 5.44
C LYS A 265 1.83 0.43 6.93
N GLN A 266 0.61 0.43 7.45
CA GLN A 266 0.40 0.45 8.89
C GLN A 266 0.78 -0.91 9.48
N GLN A 267 1.52 -0.93 10.60
CA GLN A 267 1.89 -2.20 11.25
C GLN A 267 0.72 -2.86 11.98
N ASP A 268 0.77 -4.20 12.01
CA ASP A 268 -0.35 -5.13 12.24
C ASP A 268 -1.28 -4.81 13.42
N HIS A 269 -2.53 -5.21 13.19
CA HIS A 269 -3.70 -4.82 13.94
C HIS A 269 -3.93 -5.72 15.16
N ASN A 270 -3.49 -5.29 16.34
CA ASN A 270 -4.13 -5.71 17.60
C ASN A 270 -4.93 -4.51 18.10
N SER A 271 -6.26 -4.54 17.87
CA SER A 271 -7.15 -3.43 18.21
C SER A 271 -7.18 -3.19 19.71
N SER A 272 -6.40 -2.22 20.20
CA SER A 272 -6.48 -1.71 21.57
C SER A 272 -7.70 -0.79 21.78
N GLY A 273 -8.41 -0.43 20.70
CA GLY A 273 -9.51 0.55 20.72
C GLY A 273 -9.04 2.00 20.85
N SER A 274 -7.72 2.25 20.82
CA SER A 274 -7.13 3.59 20.85
C SER A 274 -6.88 4.11 19.44
N VAL A 275 -7.33 5.34 19.16
CA VAL A 275 -6.94 6.08 17.96
C VAL A 275 -5.64 6.81 18.25
N SER A 276 -4.61 6.56 17.43
CA SER A 276 -3.34 7.28 17.47
C SER A 276 -3.23 8.23 16.29
N LYS A 277 -2.68 9.41 16.56
CA LYS A 277 -2.38 10.43 15.56
C LYS A 277 -0.89 10.41 15.27
N TRP A 278 -0.51 10.59 14.00
CA TRP A 278 0.86 10.42 13.55
C TRP A 278 1.29 11.55 12.60
N GLN A 279 2.55 11.96 12.73
CA GLN A 279 3.26 12.78 11.76
C GLN A 279 4.23 11.89 10.99
N LEU A 280 4.03 11.78 9.68
CA LEU A 280 4.84 11.00 8.77
C LEU A 280 5.71 11.95 7.96
N LEU A 281 7.03 11.79 8.02
CA LEU A 281 7.99 12.58 7.26
C LEU A 281 8.65 11.73 6.19
N CYS A 282 8.67 12.24 4.97
CA CYS A 282 9.49 11.73 3.89
C CYS A 282 10.40 12.85 3.37
N SER A 283 11.71 12.64 3.38
CA SER A 283 12.68 13.55 2.77
C SER A 283 13.15 12.98 1.44
N VAL A 284 13.03 13.76 0.37
CA VAL A 284 13.34 13.32 -1.00
C VAL A 284 14.36 14.26 -1.63
N PRO A 285 15.42 13.76 -2.30
CA PRO A 285 16.36 14.63 -2.98
C PRO A 285 15.67 15.43 -4.09
N GLY A 286 15.91 16.74 -4.12
CA GLY A 286 15.24 17.68 -5.02
C GLY A 286 15.49 17.42 -6.51
N GLU A 287 16.58 16.71 -6.85
CA GLU A 287 16.88 16.32 -8.23
C GLU A 287 15.81 15.41 -8.85
N TYR A 288 15.12 14.59 -8.03
CA TYR A 288 14.01 13.73 -8.48
C TYR A 288 12.68 14.48 -8.65
N LEU A 289 12.61 15.74 -8.21
CA LEU A 289 11.35 16.49 -8.07
C LEU A 289 11.23 17.66 -9.06
N SER A 290 12.18 17.81 -9.98
CA SER A 290 12.22 18.96 -10.91
C SER A 290 10.96 19.12 -11.79
N ASP A 291 10.25 18.01 -12.03
CA ASP A 291 9.05 17.89 -12.85
C ASP A 291 7.78 17.59 -12.03
N VAL A 292 7.89 17.47 -10.70
CA VAL A 292 6.77 17.19 -9.81
C VAL A 292 6.19 18.51 -9.32
N ALA A 293 4.92 18.78 -9.66
CA ALA A 293 4.24 19.96 -9.13
C ALA A 293 3.91 19.77 -7.63
N PRO A 294 3.93 20.84 -6.81
CA PRO A 294 3.70 20.73 -5.37
C PRO A 294 2.34 20.15 -4.95
N ASP A 295 1.33 20.24 -5.82
CA ASP A 295 -0.01 19.69 -5.64
C ASP A 295 -0.15 18.25 -6.20
N LYS A 296 0.90 17.71 -6.82
CA LYS A 296 0.97 16.36 -7.40
C LYS A 296 1.73 15.41 -6.49
N VAL A 297 1.33 15.40 -5.21
CA VAL A 297 1.85 14.49 -4.20
C VAL A 297 0.70 13.70 -3.59
N LYS A 298 0.79 12.38 -3.64
CA LYS A 298 -0.18 11.43 -3.09
C LYS A 298 0.46 10.60 -1.99
N TRP A 299 -0.36 10.22 -1.01
CA TRP A 299 -0.01 9.26 0.03
C TRP A 299 -0.97 8.09 -0.05
N VAL A 300 -0.43 6.88 -0.11
CA VAL A 300 -1.18 5.63 -0.07
C VAL A 300 -0.74 4.89 1.18
N VAL A 301 -1.64 4.81 2.15
CA VAL A 301 -1.41 4.12 3.42
C VAL A 301 -2.24 2.86 3.40
N TYR A 302 -1.57 1.72 3.31
CA TYR A 302 -2.21 0.42 3.37
C TYR A 302 -2.50 0.03 4.83
N ASP A 303 -3.77 -0.27 5.10
CA ASP A 303 -4.20 -1.13 6.19
C ASP A 303 -4.14 -2.58 5.70
N ASP A 304 -3.38 -3.39 6.41
CA ASP A 304 -3.07 -4.75 6.05
C ASP A 304 -3.29 -5.63 7.27
N ARG A 305 -4.12 -6.64 7.11
CA ARG A 305 -4.47 -7.55 8.20
C ARG A 305 -4.47 -8.98 7.71
N GLU A 306 -4.06 -9.90 8.58
CA GLU A 306 -4.18 -11.32 8.29
C GLU A 306 -5.63 -11.69 7.98
N SER A 307 -5.84 -12.36 6.84
CA SER A 307 -7.09 -13.00 6.52
C SER A 307 -7.09 -14.38 7.18
N ARG A 308 -8.04 -14.62 8.09
CA ARG A 308 -8.34 -15.98 8.54
C ARG A 308 -9.01 -16.70 7.37
N GLY A 309 -8.24 -17.52 6.65
CA GLY A 309 -8.75 -18.51 5.72
C GLY A 309 -9.28 -19.73 6.45
#